data_AF-A0A359MAC1-F1
#
_entry.id   AF-A0A359MAC1-F1
#
_cell.length_a   1.000
_cell.length_b   1.000
_cell.length_c   1.000
_cell.angle_alpha   90.00
_cell.angle_beta   90.00
_cell.angle_gamma   90.00
#
_symmetry.space_group_name_H-M   'P 1'
#
loop_
_entity.id
_entity.type
_entity.pdbx_description
1 polymer ?
#
loop_
_entity_poly.entity_id
_entity_poly.type
_entity_poly.pdbx_seq_one_letter_code
_entity_poly.pdbx_strand_id
1 'polypeptide(L)'
;MMKSEIRKMMLERRNTSSKKELNRKNKSIIQEILADDRFKRAETVAIYYPMGNEVNLLTLMKDHKRFAFPKVEPDGIHFYLFDPHIKFVKSKFGVMEPPQGE
;
A
#
# COMPACT_ATOMS: atom_id res chain seq x y z
N MET A 1 20.30 -10.51 -17.82
CA MET A 1 18.89 -10.13 -17.61
C MET A 1 18.80 -8.63 -17.37
N MET A 2 17.98 -7.94 -18.14
CA MET A 2 17.65 -6.53 -18.00
C MET A 2 16.58 -6.31 -16.91
N LYS A 3 16.52 -5.10 -16.35
CA LYS A 3 15.49 -4.71 -15.36
C LYS A 3 14.06 -4.93 -15.90
N SER A 4 13.83 -4.72 -17.19
CA SER A 4 12.54 -4.94 -17.85
C SER A 4 12.11 -6.41 -17.81
N GLU A 5 13.04 -7.33 -18.10
CA GLU A 5 12.79 -8.78 -18.10
C GLU A 5 12.44 -9.26 -16.70
N ILE A 6 13.20 -8.83 -15.68
CA ILE A 6 12.94 -9.17 -14.28
C ILE A 6 11.57 -8.65 -13.85
N ARG A 7 11.22 -7.39 -14.18
CA ARG A 7 9.91 -6.82 -13.83
C ARG A 7 8.76 -7.61 -14.43
N LYS A 8 8.87 -7.99 -15.70
CA LYS A 8 7.85 -8.82 -16.37
C LYS A 8 7.67 -10.15 -15.65
N MET A 9 8.77 -10.87 -15.40
CA MET A 9 8.74 -12.15 -14.68
C MET A 9 8.12 -12.03 -13.27
N MET A 10 8.44 -10.97 -12.53
CA MET A 10 7.90 -10.77 -11.17
C MET A 10 6.41 -10.40 -11.18
N LEU A 11 5.97 -9.58 -12.13
CA LEU A 11 4.56 -9.25 -12.30
C LEU A 11 3.72 -10.48 -12.66
N GLU A 12 4.21 -11.31 -13.58
CA GLU A 12 3.56 -12.58 -13.95
C GLU A 12 3.44 -13.53 -12.75
N ARG A 13 4.51 -13.70 -11.97
CA ARG A 13 4.49 -14.51 -10.73
C ARG A 13 3.50 -13.96 -9.69
N ARG A 14 3.46 -12.64 -9.51
CA ARG A 14 2.55 -11.98 -8.57
C ARG A 14 1.09 -12.19 -8.99
N ASN A 15 0.79 -11.98 -10.27
CA ASN A 15 -0.58 -12.02 -10.77
C ASN A 15 -1.15 -13.44 -10.91
N THR A 16 -0.30 -14.46 -11.06
CA THR A 16 -0.71 -15.87 -11.15
C THR A 16 -0.84 -16.56 -9.79
N SER A 17 -0.48 -15.89 -8.69
CA SER A 17 -0.62 -16.44 -7.33
C SER A 17 -2.08 -16.70 -6.96
N SER A 18 -2.36 -17.86 -6.36
CA SER A 18 -3.71 -18.21 -5.92
C SER A 18 -4.17 -17.29 -4.78
N LYS A 19 -5.49 -17.06 -4.68
CA LYS A 19 -6.08 -16.27 -3.58
C LYS A 19 -5.72 -16.84 -2.20
N LYS A 20 -5.63 -18.16 -2.07
CA LYS A 20 -5.26 -18.84 -0.81
C LYS A 20 -3.83 -18.50 -0.40
N GLU A 21 -2.88 -18.62 -1.32
CA GLU A 21 -1.47 -18.30 -1.05
C GLU A 21 -1.27 -16.81 -0.80
N LEU A 22 -1.95 -15.95 -1.57
CA LEU A 22 -1.94 -14.51 -1.36
C LEU A 22 -2.42 -14.16 0.05
N ASN A 23 -3.55 -14.71 0.49
CA ASN A 23 -4.09 -14.47 1.82
C ASN A 23 -3.16 -14.98 2.93
N ARG A 24 -2.54 -16.14 2.75
CA ARG A 24 -1.57 -16.70 3.71
C ARG A 24 -0.35 -15.79 3.86
N LYS A 25 0.23 -15.36 2.74
CA LYS A 25 1.39 -14.46 2.72
C LYS A 25 1.04 -13.08 3.27
N ASN A 26 -0.11 -12.52 2.88
CA ASN A 26 -0.60 -11.26 3.43
C ASN A 26 -0.71 -11.34 4.95
N LYS A 27 -1.32 -12.40 5.50
CA LYS A 27 -1.42 -12.56 6.95
C LYS A 27 -0.05 -12.59 7.62
N SER A 28 0.90 -13.36 7.09
CA SER A 28 2.26 -13.44 7.65
C SER A 28 2.95 -12.07 7.67
N ILE A 29 2.96 -11.38 6.52
CA ILE A 29 3.63 -10.08 6.37
C ILE A 29 3.02 -9.03 7.30
N ILE A 30 1.69 -9.01 7.42
CA ILE A 30 1.00 -8.07 8.32
C ILE A 30 1.34 -8.35 9.79
N GLN A 31 1.43 -9.62 10.20
CA GLN A 31 1.84 -9.96 11.56
C GLN A 31 3.29 -9.55 11.85
N GLU A 32 4.19 -9.74 10.88
CA GLU A 32 5.58 -9.30 11.01
C GLU A 32 5.67 -7.77 11.15
N ILE A 33 4.91 -7.01 10.37
CA ILE A 33 4.86 -5.54 10.48
C ILE A 33 4.32 -5.11 11.84
N LEU A 34 3.23 -5.72 12.32
CA LEU A 34 2.64 -5.39 13.64
C LEU A 34 3.59 -5.74 14.80
N ALA A 35 4.42 -6.77 14.63
CA ALA A 35 5.41 -7.18 15.61
C ALA A 35 6.68 -6.30 15.58
N ASP A 36 6.92 -5.55 14.51
CA ASP A 36 8.11 -4.71 14.34
C ASP A 36 8.10 -3.50 15.28
N ASP A 37 9.18 -3.32 16.05
CA ASP A 37 9.25 -2.24 17.04
C ASP A 37 9.31 -0.84 16.41
N ARG A 38 9.78 -0.72 15.16
CA ARG A 38 9.74 0.55 14.42
C ARG A 38 8.30 0.93 14.09
N PHE A 39 7.48 -0.05 13.69
CA PHE A 39 6.05 0.17 13.45
C PHE A 39 5.31 0.51 14.75
N LYS A 40 5.58 -0.24 15.84
CA LYS A 40 4.98 0.04 17.15
C LYS A 40 5.25 1.46 17.64
N ARG A 41 6.50 1.93 17.52
CA ARG A 41 6.92 3.28 17.94
C ARG A 41 6.48 4.39 16.98
N ALA A 42 6.17 4.09 15.73
CA ALA A 42 5.76 5.11 14.76
C ALA A 42 4.37 5.66 15.10
N GLU A 43 4.24 6.98 15.16
CA GLU A 43 2.94 7.66 15.29
C GLU A 43 2.25 7.86 13.93
N THR A 44 3.05 8.04 12.89
CA THR A 44 2.61 8.25 11.51
C THR A 44 3.27 7.24 10.60
N VAL A 45 2.48 6.55 9.77
CA VAL A 45 2.95 5.50 8.86
C VAL A 45 2.45 5.79 7.45
N ALA A 46 3.38 5.97 6.52
CA ALA A 46 3.05 6.07 5.11
C ALA A 46 2.83 4.66 4.51
N ILE A 47 1.70 4.44 3.85
CA ILE A 47 1.36 3.19 3.17
C ILE A 47 0.83 3.48 1.76
N TYR A 48 1.02 2.54 0.84
CA TYR A 48 0.43 2.61 -0.49
C TYR A 48 -0.95 1.95 -0.52
N TYR A 49 -1.79 2.34 -1.48
CA TYR A 49 -3.04 1.63 -1.77
C TYR A 49 -2.72 0.40 -2.65
N PRO A 50 -3.04 -0.83 -2.21
CA PRO A 50 -2.59 -2.04 -2.90
C PRO A 50 -3.24 -2.21 -4.28
N MET A 51 -2.46 -2.67 -5.26
CA MET A 51 -2.93 -2.98 -6.62
C MET A 51 -2.80 -4.47 -6.96
N GLY A 52 -3.84 -5.04 -7.56
CA GLY A 52 -3.85 -6.44 -7.99
C GLY A 52 -3.57 -7.41 -6.84
N ASN A 53 -2.53 -8.24 -6.99
CA ASN A 53 -2.11 -9.21 -5.97
C ASN A 53 -0.96 -8.69 -5.09
N GLU A 54 -0.91 -7.38 -4.83
CA GLU A 54 -0.02 -6.80 -3.83
C GLU A 54 -0.43 -7.14 -2.40
N VAL A 55 0.49 -6.89 -1.46
CA VAL A 55 0.21 -7.07 -0.05
C VAL A 55 -0.85 -6.06 0.39
N ASN A 56 -1.93 -6.54 0.97
CA ASN A 56 -3.00 -5.66 1.42
C ASN A 56 -2.64 -4.98 2.77
N LEU A 57 -1.93 -3.86 2.67
CA LEU A 57 -1.50 -3.04 3.83
C LEU A 57 -2.65 -2.29 4.50
N LEU A 58 -3.83 -2.17 3.87
CA LEU A 58 -4.98 -1.49 4.48
C LEU A 58 -5.43 -2.16 5.78
N THR A 59 -5.08 -3.43 5.97
CA THR A 59 -5.33 -4.16 7.23
C THR A 59 -4.59 -3.58 8.44
N LEU A 60 -3.49 -2.84 8.23
CA LEU A 60 -2.75 -2.12 9.29
C LEU A 60 -3.54 -0.94 9.85
N MET A 61 -4.49 -0.39 9.09
CA MET A 61 -5.28 0.78 9.47
C MET A 61 -6.28 0.51 10.61
N LYS A 62 -6.35 -0.73 11.11
CA LYS A 62 -7.08 -1.07 12.33
C LYS A 62 -6.35 -0.63 13.60
N ASP A 63 -5.07 -0.27 13.49
CA ASP A 63 -4.27 0.28 14.58
C ASP A 63 -4.58 1.78 14.79
N HIS A 64 -4.37 2.29 16.00
CA HIS A 64 -4.68 3.68 16.37
C HIS A 64 -3.49 4.60 16.01
N LYS A 65 -3.12 4.62 14.73
CA LYS A 65 -2.01 5.42 14.17
C LYS A 65 -2.50 6.34 13.07
N ARG A 66 -1.72 7.38 12.78
CA ARG A 66 -1.95 8.23 11.60
C ARG A 66 -1.40 7.52 10.37
N PHE A 67 -2.21 7.34 9.34
CA PHE A 67 -1.75 6.78 8.07
C PHE A 67 -1.65 7.87 7.02
N ALA A 68 -0.65 7.80 6.14
CA ALA A 68 -0.53 8.70 5.00
C ALA A 68 -0.45 7.91 3.70
N PHE A 69 -1.07 8.42 2.64
CA PHE A 69 -1.07 7.80 1.32
C PHE A 69 -0.31 8.68 0.32
N PRO A 70 0.49 8.07 -0.57
CA PRO A 70 1.14 8.79 -1.65
C PRO A 70 0.11 9.20 -2.71
N LYS A 71 0.30 10.38 -3.26
CA LYS A 71 -0.39 10.90 -4.45
C LYS A 71 0.64 11.49 -5.39
N VAL A 72 0.45 11.24 -6.68
CA VAL A 72 1.31 11.80 -7.73
C VAL A 72 0.81 13.19 -8.08
N GLU A 73 1.64 14.19 -7.82
CA GLU A 73 1.44 15.59 -8.17
C GLU A 73 2.39 15.99 -9.32
N PRO A 74 2.20 17.14 -9.98
CA PRO A 74 3.05 17.57 -11.11
C PRO A 74 4.54 17.69 -10.77
N ASP A 75 4.88 17.95 -9.51
CA ASP A 75 6.23 18.16 -9.00
C ASP A 75 6.84 16.92 -8.30
N GLY A 76 6.04 15.88 -8.03
CA GLY A 76 6.55 14.66 -7.39
C GLY A 76 5.49 13.81 -6.71
N ILE A 77 5.93 13.00 -5.74
CA ILE A 77 5.04 12.18 -4.90
C ILE A 77 4.92 12.84 -3.54
N HIS A 78 3.70 13.23 -3.18
CA HIS A 78 3.38 13.85 -1.89
C HIS A 78 2.57 12.88 -1.04
N PHE A 79 2.75 12.93 0.27
CA PHE A 79 2.03 12.09 1.23
C PHE A 79 0.96 12.89 1.95
N TYR A 80 -0.26 12.38 1.91
CA TYR A 80 -1.41 13.02 2.51
C TYR A 80 -1.99 12.14 3.60
N LEU A 81 -2.30 12.73 4.75
CA LEU A 81 -2.90 12.00 5.87
C LEU A 81 -4.26 11.42 5.46
N PHE A 82 -4.50 10.19 5.89
CA PHE A 82 -5.78 9.53 5.74
C PHE A 82 -6.80 10.18 6.66
N ASP A 83 -7.88 10.65 6.07
CA ASP A 83 -9.08 11.09 6.76
C ASP A 83 -10.22 10.12 6.42
N PRO A 84 -10.81 9.41 7.41
CA PRO A 84 -11.95 8.52 7.21
C PRO A 84 -13.19 9.21 6.60
N HIS A 85 -13.29 10.54 6.75
CA HIS A 85 -14.37 11.34 6.20
C HIS A 85 -14.14 11.76 4.76
N ILE A 86 -12.91 11.59 4.25
CA ILE A 86 -12.53 11.93 2.89
C ILE A 86 -12.68 10.69 1.98
N LYS A 87 -13.53 10.82 0.95
CA LYS A 87 -13.69 9.78 -0.07
C LYS A 87 -12.48 9.79 -1.00
N PHE A 88 -11.79 8.65 -1.09
CA PHE A 88 -10.72 8.46 -2.06
C PHE A 88 -11.27 8.55 -3.49
N VAL A 89 -10.54 9.20 -4.38
CA VAL A 89 -10.86 9.36 -5.79
C VAL A 89 -9.88 8.54 -6.63
N LYS A 90 -10.37 7.90 -7.69
CA LYS A 90 -9.53 7.11 -8.59
C LYS A 90 -8.70 8.03 -9.47
N SER A 91 -7.38 7.90 -9.43
CA SER A 91 -6.46 8.69 -10.25
C SER A 91 -6.34 8.16 -11.68
N LYS A 92 -5.69 8.93 -12.56
CA LYS A 92 -5.41 8.54 -13.96
C LYS A 92 -4.56 7.26 -14.06
N PHE A 93 -3.85 6.90 -12.99
CA PHE A 93 -3.05 5.67 -12.88
C PHE A 93 -3.82 4.49 -12.28
N GLY A 94 -5.10 4.67 -11.94
CA GLY A 94 -5.97 3.63 -11.39
C GLY A 94 -5.79 3.39 -9.88
N VAL A 95 -5.02 4.23 -9.19
CA VAL A 95 -4.84 4.22 -7.73
C VAL A 95 -6.01 4.96 -7.09
N MET A 96 -6.44 4.56 -5.89
CA MET A 96 -7.31 5.37 -5.06
C MET A 96 -6.43 6.36 -4.27
N GLU A 97 -6.64 7.66 -4.46
CA GLU A 97 -5.86 8.74 -3.86
C GLU A 97 -6.79 9.72 -3.11
N PRO A 98 -6.32 10.41 -2.06
CA PRO A 98 -7.11 11.45 -1.40
C PRO A 98 -7.34 12.65 -2.37
N PRO A 99 -8.58 13.21 -2.42
CA PRO A 99 -8.99 14.27 -3.36
C PRO A 99 -8.18 15.56 -3.20
N GLN A 100 -7.87 15.95 -1.97
CA GLN A 100 -7.08 17.12 -1.59
C GLN A 100 -6.46 16.83 -0.22
N GLY A 101 -5.22 17.27 0.00
CA GLY A 101 -4.70 17.42 1.35
C GLY A 101 -4.48 18.90 1.63
N GLU A 102 -4.85 19.31 2.83
CA GLU A 102 -4.22 20.46 3.46
C GLU A 102 -2.85 20.07 4.02
#